data_AF-A0A381NC62-F1
#
_entry.id   AF-A0A381NC62-F1
#
_cell.length_a   1.000
_cell.length_b   1.000
_cell.length_c   1.000
_cell.angle_alpha   90.00
_cell.angle_beta   90.00
_cell.angle_gamma   90.00
#
_symmetry.space_group_name_H-M   'P 1'
#
loop_
_entity.id
_entity.type
_entity.pdbx_description
1 polymer ?
#
loop_
_entity_poly.entity_id
_entity_poly.type
_entity_poly.pdbx_seq_one_letter_code
_entity_poly.pdbx_strand_id
1 'polypeptide(L)'
;VTVSPRLPFSERLTGIYDGLTSLLAKYQPACVAIENVFYARNVSSALKLGHARGVAMLAAAKAGLTVTEYAPTEVKRAVVGYGRADKTQVREMVMLLLGLDTAPSPDDASDALAIAVCHANSASGPPETRGVSSGPRSWRQYRPRDRRP
;
A
#
# COMPACT_ATOMS: atom_id res chain seq x y z
N VAL A 1 0.90 -3.45 11.90
CA VAL A 1 1.78 -3.65 13.07
C VAL A 1 1.88 -2.32 13.78
N THR A 2 1.47 -2.22 15.05
CA THR A 2 1.51 -0.96 15.81
C THR A 2 2.48 -1.12 16.96
N VAL A 3 3.50 -0.27 17.03
CA VAL A 3 4.53 -0.32 18.07
C VAL A 3 4.56 1.01 18.82
N SER A 4 4.70 0.95 20.15
CA SER A 4 4.69 2.16 20.98
C SER A 4 5.83 3.12 20.59
N PRO A 5 5.54 4.42 20.42
CA PRO A 5 6.56 5.41 20.07
C PRO A 5 7.50 5.74 21.23
N ARG A 6 7.15 5.34 22.47
CA ARG A 6 7.95 5.57 23.67
C ARG A 6 9.12 4.60 23.81
N LEU A 7 9.11 3.50 23.06
CA LEU A 7 10.18 2.52 23.11
C LEU A 7 11.44 3.03 22.38
N PRO A 8 12.64 2.61 22.82
CA PRO A 8 13.87 2.80 22.06
C PRO A 8 13.73 2.35 20.61
N PHE A 9 14.42 3.03 19.70
CA PHE A 9 14.26 2.78 18.26
C PHE A 9 14.60 1.32 17.86
N SER A 10 15.63 0.73 18.48
CA SER A 10 15.99 -0.68 18.29
C SER A 10 14.85 -1.62 18.69
N GLU A 11 14.23 -1.42 19.85
CA GLU A 11 13.09 -2.22 20.32
C GLU A 11 11.88 -2.04 19.40
N ARG A 12 11.69 -0.84 18.85
CA ARG A 12 10.64 -0.60 17.85
C ARG A 12 10.86 -1.43 16.58
N LEU A 13 12.11 -1.55 16.12
CA LEU A 13 12.47 -2.39 14.98
C LEU A 13 12.21 -3.87 15.28
N THR A 14 12.54 -4.35 16.48
CA THR A 14 12.19 -5.71 16.93
C THR A 14 10.68 -5.94 16.87
N GLY A 15 9.88 -5.02 17.42
CA GLY A 15 8.42 -5.12 17.38
C GLY A 15 7.84 -5.11 15.95
N ILE A 16 8.47 -4.37 15.03
CA ILE A 16 8.11 -4.42 13.60
C ILE A 16 8.40 -5.80 13.02
N TYR A 17 9.60 -6.34 13.25
CA TYR A 17 9.98 -7.67 12.78
C TYR A 17 9.01 -8.74 13.26
N ASP A 18 8.80 -8.84 14.58
CA ASP A 18 7.95 -9.87 15.19
C ASP A 18 6.51 -9.77 14.70
N GLY A 19 5.98 -8.55 14.60
CA GLY A 19 4.65 -8.30 14.08
C GLY A 19 4.50 -8.71 12.62
N LEU A 20 5.48 -8.40 11.78
CA LEU A 20 5.46 -8.79 10.36
C LEU A 20 5.60 -10.31 10.20
N THR A 21 6.55 -10.95 10.89
CA THR A 21 6.71 -12.41 10.86
C THR A 21 5.43 -13.12 11.29
N SER A 22 4.74 -12.61 12.32
CA SER A 22 3.44 -13.16 12.75
C SER A 22 2.37 -13.04 11.66
N LEU A 23 2.30 -11.90 10.96
CA LEU A 23 1.34 -11.70 9.87
C LEU A 23 1.66 -12.57 8.65
N LEU A 24 2.94 -12.70 8.28
CA LEU A 24 3.37 -13.55 7.18
C LEU A 24 3.04 -15.02 7.46
N ALA A 25 3.29 -15.49 8.68
CA ALA A 25 2.93 -16.85 9.09
C ALA A 25 1.40 -17.07 9.09
N LYS A 26 0.63 -16.07 9.54
CA LYS A 26 -0.84 -16.16 9.60
C LYS A 26 -1.51 -16.18 8.23
N TYR A 27 -1.09 -15.28 7.33
CA TYR A 27 -1.79 -15.07 6.05
C TYR A 27 -1.14 -15.80 4.87
N GLN A 28 0.09 -16.29 5.02
CA GLN A 28 0.84 -17.03 4.00
C GLN A 28 0.73 -16.41 2.59
N PRO A 29 1.05 -15.11 2.43
CA PRO A 29 0.93 -14.46 1.13
C PRO A 29 1.93 -15.06 0.13
N ALA A 30 1.62 -14.99 -1.16
CA ALA A 30 2.51 -15.46 -2.23
C ALA A 30 3.72 -14.53 -2.45
N CYS A 31 3.61 -13.26 -2.08
CA CYS A 31 4.62 -12.23 -2.29
C CYS A 31 4.42 -11.07 -1.32
N VAL A 32 5.39 -10.15 -1.28
CA VAL A 32 5.32 -8.91 -0.50
C VAL A 32 5.58 -7.71 -1.42
N ALA A 33 4.72 -6.69 -1.34
CA ALA A 33 4.91 -5.43 -2.04
C ALA A 33 5.24 -4.31 -1.04
N ILE A 34 6.21 -3.46 -1.36
CA ILE A 34 6.69 -2.38 -0.48
C ILE A 34 6.80 -1.08 -1.28
N GLU A 35 6.48 0.06 -0.67
CA GLU A 35 6.73 1.36 -1.28
C GLU A 35 8.24 1.69 -1.28
N ASN A 36 8.72 2.19 -2.42
CA ASN A 36 10.09 2.68 -2.55
C ASN A 36 10.23 4.07 -1.91
N VAL A 37 11.31 4.25 -1.14
CA VAL A 37 11.61 5.48 -0.41
C VAL A 37 12.56 6.34 -1.24
N PHE A 38 12.03 7.08 -2.22
CA PHE A 38 12.89 7.87 -3.13
C PHE A 38 12.92 9.39 -2.85
N TYR A 39 12.01 9.93 -2.02
CA TYR A 39 11.91 11.38 -1.80
C TYR A 39 11.63 11.76 -0.34
N ALA A 40 12.67 11.72 0.50
CA ALA A 40 12.60 12.27 1.85
C ALA A 40 13.24 13.67 1.89
N ARG A 41 12.47 14.70 2.25
CA ARG A 41 12.98 16.06 2.48
C ARG A 41 13.90 16.14 3.70
N ASN A 42 13.72 15.25 4.67
CA ASN A 42 14.50 15.18 5.91
C ASN A 42 15.29 13.87 5.98
N VAL A 43 16.61 13.98 5.97
CA VAL A 43 17.55 12.84 6.00
C VAL A 43 17.37 11.98 7.26
N SER A 44 17.13 12.58 8.42
CA SER A 44 16.95 11.82 9.68
C SER A 44 15.70 10.95 9.64
N SER A 45 14.60 11.49 9.12
CA SER A 45 13.36 10.72 8.94
C SER A 45 13.52 9.65 7.85
N ALA A 46 14.25 9.97 6.78
CA ALA A 46 14.58 9.01 5.71
C ALA A 46 15.33 7.79 6.26
N LEU A 47 16.36 8.02 7.09
CA LEU A 47 17.17 6.96 7.69
C LEU A 47 16.33 6.05 8.60
N LYS A 48 15.47 6.64 9.45
CA LYS A 48 14.59 5.85 10.33
C LYS A 48 13.59 5.00 9.52
N LEU A 49 13.01 5.57 8.47
CA LEU A 49 12.13 4.82 7.57
C LEU A 49 12.88 3.71 6.82
N GLY A 50 14.11 4.01 6.38
CA GLY A 50 15.01 3.04 5.74
C GLY A 50 15.31 1.83 6.63
N HIS A 51 15.60 2.05 7.93
CA HIS A 51 15.79 0.95 8.87
C HIS A 51 14.54 0.08 9.04
N ALA A 52 13.37 0.69 9.23
CA ALA A 52 12.10 -0.04 9.36
C ALA A 52 11.77 -0.84 8.09
N ARG A 53 12.02 -0.25 6.91
CA ARG A 53 11.87 -0.91 5.62
C ARG A 53 12.84 -2.07 5.46
N GLY A 54 14.10 -1.91 5.84
CA GLY A 54 15.09 -2.99 5.82
C GLY A 54 14.66 -4.19 6.67
N VAL A 55 14.07 -3.94 7.85
CA VAL A 55 13.48 -4.99 8.69
C VAL A 55 12.31 -5.70 7.99
N ALA A 56 11.43 -4.95 7.32
CA ALA A 56 10.32 -5.54 6.58
C ALA A 56 10.79 -6.43 5.42
N MET A 57 11.79 -5.98 4.66
CA MET A 57 12.41 -6.75 3.58
C MET A 57 13.09 -8.01 4.13
N LEU A 58 13.81 -7.91 5.25
CA LEU A 58 14.43 -9.05 5.92
C LEU A 58 13.38 -10.08 6.37
N ALA A 59 12.27 -9.63 6.98
CA ALA A 59 11.19 -10.52 7.41
C ALA A 59 10.59 -11.30 6.22
N ALA A 60 10.33 -10.61 5.10
CA ALA A 60 9.83 -11.23 3.88
C ALA A 60 10.83 -12.23 3.28
N ALA A 61 12.11 -11.86 3.18
CA ALA A 61 13.16 -12.73 2.66
C ALA A 61 13.35 -13.99 3.52
N LYS A 62 13.30 -13.86 4.86
CA LYS A 62 13.36 -15.02 5.78
C LYS A 62 12.15 -15.93 5.65
N ALA A 63 11.01 -15.42 5.21
CA ALA A 63 9.81 -16.21 4.89
C ALA A 63 9.86 -16.84 3.47
N GLY A 64 10.94 -16.64 2.71
CA GLY A 64 11.09 -17.17 1.35
C GLY A 64 10.24 -16.43 0.31
N LEU A 65 9.77 -15.22 0.60
CA LEU A 65 8.88 -14.47 -0.27
C LEU A 65 9.64 -13.48 -1.16
N THR A 66 9.21 -13.37 -2.42
CA THR A 66 9.67 -12.32 -3.32
C THR A 66 9.14 -10.97 -2.86
N VAL A 67 10.04 -9.98 -2.82
CA VAL A 67 9.71 -8.59 -2.51
C VAL A 67 9.71 -7.77 -3.80
N THR A 68 8.63 -7.04 -4.07
CA THR A 68 8.54 -6.08 -5.18
C THR A 68 8.37 -4.67 -4.63
N GLU A 69 9.03 -3.71 -5.28
CA GLU A 69 9.02 -2.31 -4.87
C GLU A 69 8.27 -1.44 -5.87
N TYR A 70 7.54 -0.45 -5.37
CA TYR A 70 6.81 0.51 -6.21
C TYR A 70 7.11 1.94 -5.80
N ALA A 71 7.40 2.80 -6.77
CA ALA A 71 7.49 4.23 -6.54
C ALA A 71 6.10 4.80 -6.19
N PRO A 72 6.01 5.87 -5.36
CA PRO A 72 4.73 6.48 -5.02
C PRO A 72 3.90 6.92 -6.24
N THR A 73 4.56 7.32 -7.32
CA THR A 73 3.90 7.70 -8.59
C THR A 73 3.30 6.50 -9.32
N GLU A 74 3.91 5.31 -9.21
CA GLU A 74 3.39 4.07 -9.77
C GLU A 74 2.15 3.63 -9.00
N VAL A 75 2.19 3.66 -7.67
CA VAL A 75 1.03 3.36 -6.81
C VAL A 75 -0.13 4.27 -7.15
N LYS A 76 0.09 5.59 -7.20
CA LYS A 76 -0.93 6.58 -7.56
C LYS A 76 -1.51 6.33 -8.95
N ARG A 77 -0.67 6.00 -9.93
CA ARG A 77 -1.11 5.68 -11.29
C ARG A 77 -1.93 4.39 -11.34
N ALA A 78 -1.51 3.36 -10.64
CA ALA A 78 -2.20 2.06 -10.63
C ALA A 78 -3.55 2.11 -9.92
N VAL A 79 -3.69 2.97 -8.90
CA VAL A 79 -4.94 3.11 -8.13
C VAL A 79 -5.88 4.14 -8.75
N VAL A 80 -5.40 5.36 -9.03
CA VAL A 80 -6.24 6.52 -9.44
C VAL A 80 -6.18 6.80 -10.95
N GLY A 81 -5.23 6.19 -11.67
CA GLY A 81 -5.03 6.37 -13.12
C GLY A 81 -4.01 7.44 -13.51
N TYR A 82 -3.49 8.24 -12.57
CA TYR A 82 -2.42 9.22 -12.82
C TYR A 82 -1.51 9.44 -11.61
N GLY A 83 -0.23 9.76 -11.85
CA GLY A 83 0.80 9.77 -10.80
C GLY A 83 0.81 11.00 -9.86
N ARG A 84 0.02 12.04 -10.16
CA ARG A 84 -0.05 13.29 -9.37
C ARG A 84 -1.23 13.34 -8.40
N ALA A 85 -1.95 12.24 -8.21
CA ALA A 85 -3.07 12.16 -7.27
C ALA A 85 -2.63 12.52 -5.84
N ASP A 86 -3.53 13.16 -5.09
CA ASP A 86 -3.33 13.39 -3.66
C ASP A 86 -3.68 12.14 -2.82
N LYS A 87 -3.33 12.15 -1.52
CA LYS A 87 -3.55 11.00 -0.64
C LYS A 87 -5.03 10.69 -0.41
N THR A 88 -5.88 11.71 -0.39
CA THR A 88 -7.33 11.54 -0.20
C THR A 88 -7.94 10.81 -1.40
N GLN A 89 -7.55 11.19 -2.62
CA GLN A 89 -7.98 10.52 -3.85
C GLN A 89 -7.56 9.05 -3.87
N VAL A 90 -6.33 8.74 -3.45
CA VAL A 90 -5.87 7.35 -3.34
C VAL A 90 -6.73 6.57 -2.33
N ARG A 91 -6.98 7.14 -1.15
CA ARG A 91 -7.78 6.52 -0.09
C ARG A 91 -9.22 6.22 -0.53
N GLU A 92 -9.90 7.21 -1.10
CA GLU A 92 -11.27 7.04 -1.62
C GLU A 92 -11.32 5.96 -2.70
N MET A 93 -10.32 5.94 -3.58
CA MET A 93 -10.25 4.96 -4.65
C MET A 93 -9.95 3.55 -4.12
N VAL A 94 -9.10 3.40 -3.10
CA VAL A 94 -8.91 2.12 -2.39
C VAL A 94 -10.22 1.62 -1.80
N MET A 95 -11.01 2.50 -1.16
CA MET A 95 -12.32 2.10 -0.64
C MET A 95 -13.26 1.61 -1.74
N LEU A 96 -13.32 2.32 -2.86
CA LEU A 96 -14.15 1.93 -4.01
C LEU A 96 -13.71 0.59 -4.61
N LEU A 97 -12.41 0.40 -4.83
CA LEU A 97 -11.85 -0.82 -5.42
C LEU A 97 -12.06 -2.05 -4.53
N LEU A 98 -12.03 -1.86 -3.21
CA LEU A 98 -12.15 -2.95 -2.23
C LEU A 98 -13.56 -3.07 -1.63
N GLY A 99 -14.52 -2.23 -2.05
CA GLY A 99 -15.89 -2.24 -1.53
C GLY A 99 -15.99 -1.90 -0.04
N LEU A 100 -15.15 -0.99 0.46
CA LEU A 100 -15.13 -0.62 1.88
C LEU A 100 -16.08 0.55 2.14
N ASP A 101 -17.00 0.37 3.10
CA ASP A 101 -17.94 1.43 3.51
C ASP A 101 -17.26 2.55 4.33
N THR A 102 -16.26 2.16 5.10
CA THR A 102 -15.47 3.05 5.96
C THR A 102 -14.02 3.00 5.57
N ALA A 103 -13.36 4.14 5.65
CA ALA A 103 -11.96 4.22 5.30
C ALA A 103 -11.08 3.41 6.28
N PRO A 104 -10.06 2.71 5.77
CA PRO A 104 -9.12 1.97 6.62
C PRO A 104 -8.46 2.91 7.65
N SER A 105 -8.34 2.41 8.87
CA SER A 105 -7.69 3.09 9.98
C SER A 105 -6.64 2.16 10.61
N PRO A 106 -5.44 2.66 10.96
CA PRO A 106 -4.95 4.03 10.78
C PRO A 106 -4.70 4.37 9.29
N ASP A 107 -4.40 5.63 8.98
CA ASP A 107 -4.21 6.10 7.58
C ASP A 107 -3.17 5.26 6.82
N ASP A 108 -2.13 4.78 7.49
CA ASP A 108 -1.09 3.89 6.92
C ASP A 108 -1.68 2.57 6.37
N ALA A 109 -2.83 2.12 6.87
CA ALA A 109 -3.53 0.95 6.34
C ALA A 109 -4.06 1.20 4.92
N SER A 110 -4.51 2.42 4.62
CA SER A 110 -4.94 2.79 3.26
C SER A 110 -3.76 2.82 2.29
N ASP A 111 -2.62 3.36 2.73
CA ASP A 111 -1.39 3.38 1.94
C ASP A 111 -0.88 1.94 1.67
N ALA A 112 -0.93 1.04 2.66
CA ALA A 112 -0.58 -0.37 2.49
C ALA A 112 -1.51 -1.10 1.49
N LEU A 113 -2.82 -0.85 1.57
CA LEU A 113 -3.79 -1.42 0.62
C LEU A 113 -3.59 -0.89 -0.80
N ALA A 114 -3.25 0.39 -0.96
CA ALA A 114 -2.95 0.98 -2.26
C ALA A 114 -1.75 0.29 -2.93
N ILE A 115 -0.69 -0.04 -2.16
CA ILE A 115 0.48 -0.76 -2.66
C ILE A 115 0.10 -2.18 -3.07
N ALA A 116 -0.73 -2.87 -2.28
CA ALA A 116 -1.20 -4.21 -2.61
C ALA A 116 -2.03 -4.23 -3.90
N VAL A 117 -2.93 -3.25 -4.08
CA VAL A 117 -3.70 -3.06 -5.32
C VAL A 117 -2.77 -2.76 -6.50
N CYS A 118 -1.76 -1.89 -6.31
CA CYS A 118 -0.76 -1.60 -7.32
C CYS A 118 -0.04 -2.87 -7.77
N HIS A 119 0.36 -3.73 -6.82
CA HIS A 119 1.00 -4.99 -7.13
C HIS A 119 0.09 -5.94 -7.91
N ALA A 120 -1.16 -6.13 -7.46
CA ALA A 120 -2.14 -6.98 -8.14
C ALA A 120 -2.39 -6.56 -9.60
N ASN A 121 -2.47 -5.24 -9.83
CA ASN A 121 -2.65 -4.66 -11.17
C ASN A 121 -1.40 -4.75 -12.05
N SER A 122 -0.20 -4.88 -11.46
CA SER A 122 1.07 -4.95 -12.19
C SER A 122 1.52 -6.39 -12.46
N ALA A 123 1.15 -7.34 -11.59
CA ALA A 123 1.44 -8.76 -11.73
C ALA A 123 0.53 -9.43 -12.77
N SER A 124 -0.65 -8.87 -13.00
CA SER A 124 -1.50 -9.23 -14.12
C SER A 124 -0.95 -8.54 -15.37
N GLY A 125 -0.48 -9.31 -16.37
CA GLY A 125 -0.23 -8.77 -17.71
C GLY A 125 -1.48 -8.06 -18.27
N PRO A 126 -1.39 -7.34 -19.41
CA PRO A 126 -2.52 -6.60 -19.97
C PRO A 126 -3.77 -7.48 -19.96
N PRO A 127 -4.92 -6.98 -19.46
CA PRO A 127 -6.09 -7.82 -19.24
C PRO A 127 -6.51 -8.42 -20.59
N GLU A 128 -6.49 -9.76 -20.69
CA GLU A 128 -7.23 -10.43 -21.74
C GLU A 128 -8.68 -9.97 -21.62
N THR A 129 -9.18 -9.36 -22.68
CA THR A 129 -10.53 -8.76 -22.74
C THR A 129 -11.58 -9.84 -22.60
N ARG A 130 -11.91 -10.22 -21.37
CA ARG A 130 -13.16 -10.91 -21.05
C ARG A 130 -14.23 -9.84 -20.88
N GLY A 131 -15.15 -9.82 -21.84
CA GLY A 131 -16.22 -8.83 -21.93
C GLY A 131 -17.03 -8.76 -20.63
N VAL A 132 -16.91 -7.62 -19.95
CA VAL A 132 -17.81 -7.22 -18.86
C VAL A 132 -18.44 -5.88 -19.24
N SER A 133 -19.74 -5.81 -18.99
CA SER A 133 -20.71 -4.81 -19.41
C SER A 133 -20.34 -3.35 -19.09
N SER A 134 -20.86 -2.46 -19.94
CA SER A 134 -20.64 -1.02 -20.03
C SER A 134 -20.97 -0.22 -18.76
N GLY A 135 -19.94 0.08 -17.96
CA GLY A 135 -19.88 1.28 -17.09
C GLY A 135 -19.06 2.41 -17.75
N PRO A 136 -19.12 3.65 -17.24
CA PRO A 136 -18.45 4.79 -17.86
C PRO A 136 -16.94 4.58 -17.96
N ARG A 137 -16.44 4.65 -19.20
CA ARG A 137 -15.07 4.30 -19.62
C ARG A 137 -13.99 5.29 -19.15
N SER A 138 -14.33 6.31 -18.36
CA SER A 138 -13.40 7.37 -17.97
C SER A 138 -13.73 7.99 -16.62
N TRP A 139 -12.74 8.01 -15.72
CA TRP A 139 -12.80 8.63 -14.39
C TRP A 139 -13.10 10.14 -14.41
N ARG A 140 -12.86 10.83 -15.54
CA ARG A 140 -13.27 12.23 -15.72
C ARG A 140 -14.78 12.44 -15.59
N GLN A 141 -15.55 11.36 -15.70
CA GLN A 141 -17.01 11.36 -15.65
C GLN A 141 -17.54 10.88 -14.28
N TYR A 142 -16.67 10.46 -13.35
CA TYR A 142 -17.10 10.08 -12.02
C TYR A 142 -17.59 11.31 -11.24
N ARG A 143 -18.86 11.30 -10.82
CA ARG A 143 -19.41 12.28 -9.89
C ARG A 143 -19.76 11.57 -8.59
N PRO A 144 -19.17 11.96 -7.44
CA PRO A 144 -19.55 11.38 -6.15
C PRO A 144 -21.02 11.67 -5.89
N ARG A 145 -21.76 10.69 -5.36
CA ARG A 145 -23.14 10.92 -4.92
C ARG A 145 -23.12 11.89 -3.74
N ASP A 146 -23.87 12.98 -3.85
CA ASP A 146 -24.13 13.91 -2.76
C ASP A 146 -24.65 13.11 -1.55
N ARG A 147 -23.79 12.94 -0.54
CA ARG A 147 -24.21 12.52 0.79
C ARG A 147 -24.72 13.78 1.49
N ARG A 148 -26.00 14.10 1.30
CA ARG A 148 -26.70 14.98 2.23
C ARG A 148 -27.08 14.18 3.48
N PRO A 149 -27.04 14.82 4.68
CA PRO A 149 -27.23 14.15 5.96
C PRO A 149 -28.60 13.50 6.12
#